data_AF-A0A2A6RMI2-F1
#
_entry.id   AF-A0A2A6RMI2-F1
#
_cell.length_a   1.000
_cell.length_b   1.000
_cell.length_c   1.000
_cell.angle_alpha   90.00
_cell.angle_beta   90.00
_cell.angle_gamma   90.00
#
_symmetry.space_group_name_H-M   'P 1'
#
loop_
_entity.id
_entity.type
_entity.pdbx_description
1 polymer ?
#
loop_
_entity_poly.entity_id
_entity_poly.type
_entity_poly.pdbx_seq_one_letter_code
_entity_poly.pdbx_strand_id
1 'polypeptide(L)'
;MQNQWNHATAAAFAGDLAQCVYASRLLGADPALVLHGGGNTSVKIEQPDIFGQPQTLLYVKGSGSDLATVEAKDFAPVRLDYLRRLTTLATLSDQQWLNELRGSVVDASAPPVSVEAMLHALLPAKYVLHSHADAVLAITNTPGGSERIREIYGDALIVVPYVRPGFPVAKRCANIFATELTAETR
;
A
#
# COMPACT_ATOMS: atom_id res chain seq x y z
N MET A 1 0.04 -18.56 -12.32
CA MET A 1 -0.80 -17.35 -12.19
C MET A 1 -0.77 -16.60 -13.52
N GLN A 2 -1.89 -16.00 -13.95
CA GLN A 2 -1.99 -15.27 -15.22
C GLN A 2 -2.14 -13.77 -14.94
N ASN A 3 -1.48 -12.93 -15.74
CA ASN A 3 -1.69 -11.49 -15.69
C ASN A 3 -3.03 -11.13 -16.34
N GLN A 4 -3.96 -10.55 -15.56
CA GLN A 4 -5.30 -10.16 -16.00
C GLN A 4 -5.42 -8.67 -16.37
N TRP A 5 -4.32 -7.92 -16.36
CA TRP A 5 -4.32 -6.51 -16.74
C TRP A 5 -4.68 -6.34 -18.22
N ASN A 6 -5.75 -5.59 -18.49
CA ASN A 6 -6.18 -5.25 -19.84
C ASN A 6 -6.11 -3.73 -20.04
N HIS A 7 -5.28 -3.28 -20.99
CA HIS A 7 -5.09 -1.85 -21.27
C HIS A 7 -6.36 -1.14 -21.76
N ALA A 8 -7.21 -1.82 -22.55
CA ALA A 8 -8.46 -1.22 -23.05
C ALA A 8 -9.47 -1.04 -21.92
N THR A 9 -9.59 -2.02 -21.03
CA THR A 9 -10.41 -1.90 -19.82
C THR A 9 -9.86 -0.81 -18.89
N ALA A 10 -8.55 -0.80 -18.64
CA ALA A 10 -7.90 0.22 -17.80
C ALA A 10 -8.13 1.64 -18.32
N ALA A 11 -8.18 1.84 -19.63
CA ALA A 11 -8.45 3.13 -20.25
C ALA A 11 -9.87 3.66 -19.97
N ALA A 12 -10.83 2.78 -19.67
CA ALA A 12 -12.19 3.17 -19.26
C ALA A 12 -12.25 3.68 -17.80
N PHE A 13 -11.23 3.41 -16.99
CA PHE A 13 -11.11 3.92 -15.63
C PHE A 13 -10.36 5.26 -15.65
N ALA A 14 -11.12 6.35 -15.82
CA ALA A 14 -10.57 7.69 -15.95
C ALA A 14 -9.93 8.21 -14.65
N GLY A 15 -8.66 8.59 -14.73
CA GLY A 15 -7.92 9.19 -13.62
C GLY A 15 -7.28 8.18 -12.68
N ASP A 16 -6.38 8.69 -11.85
CA ASP A 16 -5.48 7.87 -11.04
C ASP A 16 -6.22 6.95 -10.05
N LEU A 17 -7.25 7.48 -9.39
CA LEU A 17 -8.02 6.71 -8.41
C LEU A 17 -8.82 5.58 -9.08
N ALA A 18 -9.42 5.85 -10.24
CA ALA A 18 -10.17 4.82 -10.97
C ALA A 18 -9.23 3.71 -11.46
N GLN A 19 -8.02 4.04 -11.93
CA GLN A 19 -7.02 3.03 -12.30
C GLN A 19 -6.56 2.22 -11.09
N CYS A 20 -6.41 2.85 -9.92
CA CYS A 20 -6.13 2.14 -8.68
C CYS A 20 -7.26 1.16 -8.36
N VAL A 21 -8.53 1.58 -8.43
CA VAL A 21 -9.70 0.71 -8.25
C VAL A 21 -9.66 -0.50 -9.19
N TYR A 22 -9.33 -0.29 -10.47
CA TYR A 22 -9.21 -1.40 -11.42
C TYR A 22 -8.13 -2.39 -11.00
N ALA A 23 -6.94 -1.90 -10.64
CA ALA A 23 -5.84 -2.73 -10.17
C ALA A 23 -6.20 -3.51 -8.89
N SER A 24 -6.87 -2.85 -7.95
CA SER A 24 -7.38 -3.45 -6.71
C SER A 24 -8.34 -4.60 -6.99
N ARG A 25 -9.27 -4.42 -7.94
CA ARG A 25 -10.24 -5.46 -8.32
C ARG A 25 -9.57 -6.66 -8.97
N LEU A 26 -8.56 -6.44 -9.82
CA LEU A 26 -7.77 -7.54 -10.38
C LEU A 26 -7.02 -8.31 -9.29
N LEU A 27 -6.43 -7.59 -8.33
CA LEU A 27 -5.72 -8.20 -7.21
C LEU A 27 -6.65 -9.01 -6.30
N GLY A 28 -7.81 -8.44 -5.96
CA GLY A 28 -8.81 -9.08 -5.09
C GLY A 28 -9.59 -10.21 -5.75
N ALA A 29 -9.65 -10.26 -7.08
CA ALA A 29 -10.33 -11.33 -7.81
C ALA A 29 -9.59 -12.68 -7.75
N ASP A 30 -8.28 -12.68 -7.44
CA ASP A 30 -7.49 -13.91 -7.29
C ASP A 30 -7.34 -14.29 -5.81
N PRO A 31 -8.01 -15.36 -5.35
CA PRO A 31 -7.92 -15.81 -3.96
C PRO A 31 -6.52 -16.31 -3.56
N ALA A 32 -5.64 -16.60 -4.53
CA ALA A 32 -4.24 -16.93 -4.24
C ALA A 32 -3.40 -15.69 -3.88
N LEU A 33 -3.87 -14.49 -4.26
CA LEU A 33 -3.22 -13.21 -3.93
C LEU A 33 -3.80 -12.60 -2.67
N VAL A 34 -5.14 -12.58 -2.56
CA VAL A 34 -5.85 -11.94 -1.45
C VAL A 34 -6.86 -12.91 -0.84
N LEU A 35 -6.63 -13.25 0.43
CA LEU A 35 -7.55 -14.05 1.24
C LEU A 35 -8.37 -13.14 2.17
N HIS A 36 -9.70 -13.33 2.16
CA HIS A 36 -10.65 -12.85 3.17
C HIS A 36 -10.49 -11.38 3.63
N GLY A 37 -10.72 -10.41 2.73
CA GLY A 37 -10.73 -8.98 3.08
C GLY A 37 -9.36 -8.39 3.46
N GLY A 38 -8.29 -9.19 3.35
CA GLY A 38 -6.90 -8.75 3.49
C GLY A 38 -6.40 -7.93 2.30
N GLY A 39 -5.13 -7.56 2.35
CA GLY A 39 -4.50 -6.70 1.33
C GLY A 39 -5.03 -5.26 1.35
N ASN A 40 -4.27 -4.38 0.72
CA ASN A 40 -4.67 -2.99 0.51
C ASN A 40 -3.90 -2.39 -0.64
N THR A 41 -4.45 -1.29 -1.15
CA THR A 41 -3.93 -0.60 -2.32
C THR A 41 -4.03 0.88 -2.06
N SER A 42 -3.16 1.64 -2.71
CA SER A 42 -3.18 3.09 -2.64
C SER A 42 -2.66 3.76 -3.89
N VAL A 43 -3.07 5.00 -4.09
CA VAL A 43 -2.50 5.89 -5.09
C VAL A 43 -2.21 7.28 -4.51
N LYS A 44 -1.10 7.89 -4.92
CA LYS A 44 -0.74 9.26 -4.58
C LYS A 44 -1.24 10.20 -5.68
N ILE A 45 -2.03 11.20 -5.30
CA ILE A 45 -2.67 12.15 -6.23
C ILE A 45 -2.35 13.57 -5.78
N GLU A 46 -1.86 14.38 -6.71
CA GLU A 46 -1.67 15.82 -6.52
C GLU A 46 -2.99 16.54 -6.80
N GLN A 47 -3.40 17.41 -5.88
CA GLN A 47 -4.59 18.24 -6.02
C GLN A 47 -4.50 19.47 -5.11
N PRO A 48 -5.23 20.55 -5.40
CA PRO A 48 -5.28 21.69 -4.49
C PRO A 48 -6.00 21.34 -3.19
N ASP A 49 -5.62 22.00 -2.10
CA ASP A 49 -6.41 22.05 -0.87
C ASP A 49 -7.55 23.07 -0.97
N ILE A 50 -8.30 23.25 0.12
CA ILE A 50 -9.43 24.19 0.18
C ILE A 50 -9.01 25.66 0.00
N PHE A 51 -7.72 25.96 0.19
CA PHE A 51 -7.13 27.28 -0.02
C PHE A 51 -6.47 27.41 -1.41
N GLY A 52 -6.60 26.40 -2.27
CA GLY A 52 -6.01 26.36 -3.60
C GLY A 52 -4.52 26.02 -3.63
N GLN A 53 -3.91 25.64 -2.49
CA GLN A 53 -2.50 25.30 -2.42
C GLN A 53 -2.26 23.86 -2.88
N PRO A 54 -1.21 23.59 -3.67
CA PRO A 54 -0.91 22.23 -4.10
C PRO A 54 -0.59 21.34 -2.90
N GLN A 55 -1.20 20.16 -2.84
CA GLN A 55 -0.89 19.11 -1.88
C GLN A 55 -0.90 17.75 -2.57
N THR A 56 -0.15 16.80 -2.03
CA THR A 56 -0.28 15.39 -2.43
C THR A 56 -1.07 14.64 -1.37
N LEU A 57 -2.15 13.98 -1.78
CA LEU A 57 -2.88 13.06 -0.92
C LEU A 57 -2.58 11.62 -1.28
N LEU A 58 -2.57 10.76 -0.26
CA LEU A 58 -2.58 9.33 -0.42
C LEU A 58 -4.03 8.85 -0.32
N TYR A 59 -4.57 8.34 -1.42
CA TYR A 59 -5.84 7.62 -1.42
C TYR A 59 -5.55 6.16 -1.12
N VAL A 60 -6.02 5.66 0.02
CA VAL A 60 -5.72 4.30 0.49
C VAL A 60 -7.01 3.57 0.85
N LYS A 61 -7.09 2.28 0.52
CA LYS A 61 -8.25 1.43 0.82
C LYS A 61 -8.65 1.52 2.31
N GLY A 62 -9.94 1.70 2.57
CA GLY A 62 -10.53 1.61 3.91
C GLY A 62 -10.52 0.18 4.46
N SER A 63 -10.47 0.02 5.78
CA SER A 63 -10.31 -1.29 6.45
C SER A 63 -11.51 -2.25 6.29
N GLY A 64 -12.68 -1.77 5.85
CA GLY A 64 -13.90 -2.58 5.68
C GLY A 64 -14.24 -3.01 4.26
N SER A 65 -13.50 -2.54 3.24
CA SER A 65 -13.87 -2.76 1.83
C SER A 65 -13.13 -3.95 1.21
N ASP A 66 -13.82 -4.80 0.47
CA ASP A 66 -13.20 -5.91 -0.26
C ASP A 66 -12.51 -5.39 -1.53
N LEU A 67 -11.23 -5.77 -1.76
CA LEU A 67 -10.49 -5.37 -2.96
C LEU A 67 -11.19 -5.80 -4.25
N ALA A 68 -11.86 -6.95 -4.26
CA ALA A 68 -12.54 -7.49 -5.45
C ALA A 68 -13.71 -6.62 -5.91
N THR A 69 -14.32 -5.84 -5.00
CA THR A 69 -15.52 -5.04 -5.27
C THR A 69 -15.36 -3.55 -4.97
N VAL A 70 -14.18 -3.13 -4.52
CA VAL A 70 -13.87 -1.77 -4.10
C VAL A 70 -14.29 -0.73 -5.14
N GLU A 71 -14.76 0.42 -4.69
CA GLU A 71 -15.09 1.60 -5.49
C GLU A 71 -14.27 2.80 -5.05
N ALA A 72 -14.31 3.92 -5.78
CA ALA A 72 -13.56 5.12 -5.42
C ALA A 72 -13.89 5.64 -4.01
N LYS A 73 -15.15 5.52 -3.57
CA LYS A 73 -15.63 5.91 -2.23
C LYS A 73 -15.00 5.10 -1.09
N ASP A 74 -14.44 3.93 -1.41
CA ASP A 74 -13.81 3.05 -0.44
C ASP A 74 -12.34 3.42 -0.17
N PHE A 75 -11.81 4.45 -0.85
CA PHE A 75 -10.47 4.98 -0.62
C PHE A 75 -10.55 6.26 0.19
N ALA A 76 -9.88 6.26 1.33
CA ALA A 76 -9.79 7.42 2.20
C ALA A 76 -8.60 8.30 1.78
N PRO A 77 -8.81 9.62 1.57
CA PRO A 77 -7.74 10.55 1.24
C PRO A 77 -7.03 11.04 2.51
N VAL A 78 -5.74 10.73 2.65
CA VAL A 78 -4.91 11.13 3.80
C VAL A 78 -3.77 12.06 3.39
N ARG A 79 -3.40 12.99 4.28
CA ARG A 79 -2.29 13.94 4.06
C ARG A 79 -0.94 13.21 4.01
N LEU A 80 -0.39 13.04 2.81
CA LEU A 80 0.83 12.25 2.60
C LEU A 80 2.04 12.82 3.37
N ASP A 81 2.24 14.13 3.30
CA ASP A 81 3.38 14.78 3.96
C ASP A 81 3.29 14.71 5.48
N TYR A 82 2.07 14.73 6.02
CA TYR A 82 1.85 14.53 7.44
C TYR A 82 2.30 13.13 7.88
N LEU A 83 1.88 12.09 7.16
CA LEU A 83 2.28 10.72 7.45
C LEU A 83 3.80 10.54 7.34
N ARG A 84 4.43 11.09 6.30
CA ARG A 84 5.89 11.08 6.16
C ARG A 84 6.57 11.77 7.34
N ARG A 85 6.06 12.93 7.79
CA ARG A 85 6.60 13.63 8.95
C ARG A 85 6.49 12.81 10.25
N LEU A 86 5.42 12.03 10.46
CA LEU A 86 5.30 11.16 11.63
C LEU A 86 6.46 10.15 11.74
N THR A 87 7.07 9.77 10.61
CA THR A 87 8.15 8.76 10.59
C THR A 87 9.49 9.31 11.09
N THR A 88 9.63 10.63 11.19
CA THR A 88 10.79 11.26 11.84
C THR A 88 10.78 11.06 13.36
N LEU A 89 9.64 10.65 13.93
CA LEU A 89 9.57 10.27 15.34
C LEU A 89 10.32 8.97 15.57
N ALA A 90 11.01 8.89 16.71
CA ALA A 90 11.72 7.67 17.11
C ALA A 90 10.73 6.53 17.37
N THR A 91 9.65 6.82 18.09
CA THR A 91 8.60 5.88 18.47
C THR A 91 7.23 6.50 18.28
N LEU A 92 6.24 5.64 18.03
CA LEU A 92 4.83 6.00 17.96
C LEU A 92 4.05 4.77 18.45
N SER A 93 3.24 4.91 19.49
CA SER A 93 2.40 3.80 19.95
C SER A 93 1.27 3.54 18.96
N ASP A 94 0.68 2.33 18.98
CA ASP A 94 -0.45 2.01 18.09
C ASP A 94 -1.64 2.96 18.31
N GLN A 95 -1.89 3.38 19.55
CA GLN A 95 -2.94 4.34 19.87
C GLN A 95 -2.66 5.73 19.29
N GLN A 96 -1.41 6.21 19.42
CA GLN A 96 -1.01 7.48 18.82
C GLN A 96 -1.10 7.39 17.29
N TRP A 97 -0.60 6.30 16.71
CA TRP A 97 -0.68 6.06 15.27
C TRP A 97 -2.12 6.13 14.76
N LEU A 98 -3.05 5.42 15.40
CA LEU A 98 -4.45 5.44 15.02
C LEU A 98 -5.08 6.83 15.15
N ASN A 99 -4.72 7.58 16.19
CA ASN A 99 -5.19 8.96 16.37
C ASN A 99 -4.70 9.88 15.24
N GLU A 100 -3.39 9.86 14.99
CA GLU A 100 -2.77 10.70 13.96
C GLU A 100 -3.22 10.33 12.55
N LEU A 101 -3.41 9.04 12.27
CA LEU A 101 -3.94 8.56 11.00
C LEU A 101 -5.36 9.10 10.77
N ARG A 102 -6.24 9.01 11.77
CA ARG A 102 -7.61 9.55 11.67
C ARG A 102 -7.63 11.06 11.47
N GLY A 103 -6.79 11.80 12.21
CA GLY A 103 -6.66 13.25 12.05
C GLY A 103 -6.08 13.69 10.70
N SER A 104 -5.41 12.79 9.99
CA SER A 104 -4.82 13.06 8.67
C SER A 104 -5.80 12.92 7.50
N VAL A 105 -7.00 12.39 7.71
CA VAL A 105 -8.02 12.21 6.67
C VAL A 105 -8.62 13.57 6.33
N VAL A 106 -8.66 13.93 5.04
CA VAL A 106 -9.18 15.25 4.62
C VAL A 106 -10.68 15.25 4.29
N ASP A 107 -11.30 14.07 4.23
CA ASP A 107 -12.73 13.87 4.03
C ASP A 107 -13.33 13.12 5.23
N ALA A 108 -14.10 13.82 6.05
CA ALA A 108 -14.72 13.25 7.25
C ALA A 108 -15.77 12.17 6.95
N SER A 109 -16.26 12.08 5.72
CA SER A 109 -17.19 11.04 5.27
C SER A 109 -16.50 9.76 4.77
N ALA A 110 -15.18 9.80 4.62
CA ALA A 110 -14.39 8.68 4.14
C ALA A 110 -14.43 7.47 5.10
N PRO A 111 -14.26 6.25 4.59
CA PRO A 111 -14.21 5.07 5.44
C PRO A 111 -12.99 5.09 6.38
N PRO A 112 -13.00 4.31 7.48
CA PRO A 112 -11.84 4.14 8.33
C PRO A 112 -10.63 3.64 7.54
N VAL A 113 -9.49 4.32 7.67
CA VAL A 113 -8.26 4.03 6.92
C VAL A 113 -7.60 2.74 7.41
N SER A 114 -6.98 1.98 6.49
CA SER A 114 -6.13 0.85 6.85
C SER A 114 -4.94 1.26 7.74
N VAL A 115 -4.67 0.47 8.79
CA VAL A 115 -3.53 0.69 9.70
C VAL A 115 -2.17 0.57 9.01
N GLU A 116 -2.10 -0.06 7.84
CA GLU A 116 -0.89 -0.21 7.04
C GLU A 116 -0.61 1.00 6.13
N ALA A 117 -1.46 2.04 6.16
CA ALA A 117 -1.30 3.25 5.33
C ALA A 117 0.09 3.91 5.45
N MET A 118 0.77 3.75 6.59
CA MET A 118 2.15 4.24 6.75
C MET A 118 3.12 3.63 5.74
N LEU A 119 3.00 2.33 5.45
CA LEU A 119 3.84 1.65 4.46
C LEU A 119 3.64 2.28 3.07
N HIS A 120 2.38 2.51 2.68
CA HIS A 120 2.02 3.13 1.42
C HIS A 120 2.54 4.58 1.30
N ALA A 121 2.53 5.33 2.40
CA ALA A 121 3.03 6.71 2.44
C ALA A 121 4.54 6.80 2.23
N LEU A 122 5.28 5.80 2.73
CA LEU A 122 6.74 5.79 2.73
C LEU A 122 7.34 5.27 1.43
N LEU A 123 6.65 4.36 0.73
CA LEU A 123 7.12 3.90 -0.58
C LEU A 123 6.98 5.02 -1.62
N PRO A 124 8.03 5.30 -2.42
CA PRO A 124 8.05 6.45 -3.33
C PRO A 124 7.20 6.26 -4.59
N ALA A 125 6.73 5.04 -4.86
CA ALA A 125 5.90 4.73 -6.02
C ALA A 125 4.53 5.43 -5.95
N LYS A 126 4.00 5.84 -7.11
CA LYS A 126 2.66 6.46 -7.22
C LYS A 126 1.56 5.52 -6.78
N TYR A 127 1.60 4.28 -7.26
CA TYR A 127 0.70 3.19 -6.86
C TYR A 127 1.45 2.21 -5.97
N VAL A 128 0.78 1.73 -4.92
CA VAL A 128 1.32 0.70 -4.04
C VAL A 128 0.22 -0.34 -3.84
N LEU A 129 0.54 -1.59 -4.14
CA LEU A 129 -0.34 -2.74 -3.99
C LEU A 129 0.29 -3.69 -3.00
N HIS A 130 -0.48 -4.11 -2.02
CA HIS A 130 -0.05 -5.01 -0.95
C HIS A 130 -1.01 -6.18 -0.86
N SER A 131 -0.43 -7.38 -0.72
CA SER A 131 -1.12 -8.65 -0.84
C SER A 131 -0.53 -9.63 0.17
N HIS A 132 -1.34 -10.60 0.57
CA HIS A 132 -0.90 -11.74 1.39
C HIS A 132 -0.88 -12.99 0.52
N ALA A 133 -0.10 -12.95 -0.56
CA ALA A 133 -0.07 -14.02 -1.55
C ALA A 133 0.35 -15.33 -0.92
N ASP A 134 -0.49 -16.37 -1.05
CA ASP A 134 -0.34 -17.64 -0.34
C ASP A 134 1.00 -18.30 -0.67
N ALA A 135 1.39 -18.31 -1.94
CA ALA A 135 2.66 -18.87 -2.38
C ALA A 135 3.88 -18.17 -1.75
N VAL A 136 3.85 -16.84 -1.61
CA VAL A 136 4.95 -16.08 -1.00
C VAL A 136 5.02 -16.41 0.48
N LEU A 137 3.88 -16.37 1.18
CA LEU A 137 3.79 -16.73 2.60
C LEU A 137 4.27 -18.16 2.87
N ALA A 138 3.86 -19.12 2.04
CA ALA A 138 4.26 -20.52 2.16
C ALA A 138 5.78 -20.68 2.04
N ILE A 139 6.42 -19.98 1.10
CA ILE A 139 7.88 -20.04 0.91
C ILE A 139 8.60 -19.34 2.08
N THR A 140 8.19 -18.12 2.44
CA THR A 140 8.88 -17.32 3.46
C THR A 140 8.75 -17.90 4.86
N ASN A 141 7.72 -18.71 5.14
CA ASN A 141 7.53 -19.40 6.41
C ASN A 141 8.29 -20.75 6.51
N THR A 142 9.28 -20.99 5.65
CA THR A 142 10.18 -22.16 5.74
C THR A 142 11.55 -21.78 6.30
N PRO A 143 12.31 -22.74 6.87
CA PRO A 143 13.72 -22.54 7.13
C PRO A 143 14.46 -22.14 5.85
N GLY A 144 15.18 -21.01 5.91
CA GLY A 144 15.87 -20.44 4.74
C GLY A 144 14.92 -19.78 3.73
N GLY A 145 13.73 -19.34 4.14
CA GLY A 145 12.73 -18.75 3.25
C GLY A 145 13.25 -17.54 2.46
N SER A 146 14.09 -16.69 3.07
CA SER A 146 14.72 -15.57 2.36
C SER A 146 15.65 -16.01 1.24
N GLU A 147 16.42 -17.08 1.46
CA GLU A 147 17.33 -17.64 0.47
C GLU A 147 16.54 -18.22 -0.70
N ARG A 148 15.46 -18.95 -0.41
CA ARG A 148 14.55 -19.49 -1.43
C ARG A 148 13.89 -18.40 -2.27
N ILE A 149 13.48 -17.28 -1.65
CA ILE A 149 12.96 -16.14 -2.40
C ILE A 149 14.01 -15.59 -3.37
N ARG A 150 15.27 -15.46 -2.95
CA ARG A 150 16.36 -15.03 -3.84
C ARG A 150 16.67 -16.06 -4.93
N GLU A 151 16.58 -17.36 -4.64
CA GLU A 151 16.75 -18.41 -5.66
C GLU A 151 15.66 -18.34 -6.74
N ILE A 152 14.41 -18.05 -6.35
CA ILE A 152 13.26 -18.02 -7.27
C ILE A 152 13.20 -16.72 -8.07
N TYR A 153 13.40 -15.58 -7.41
CA TYR A 153 13.18 -14.25 -7.99
C TYR A 153 14.47 -13.51 -8.33
N GLY A 154 15.65 -14.03 -7.95
CA GLY A 154 16.92 -13.36 -8.13
C GLY A 154 16.93 -11.99 -7.44
N ASP A 155 17.43 -11.00 -8.16
CA ASP A 155 17.52 -9.60 -7.71
C ASP A 155 16.26 -8.78 -8.03
N ALA A 156 15.15 -9.42 -8.44
CA ALA A 156 13.91 -8.72 -8.78
C ALA A 156 13.09 -8.28 -7.55
N LEU A 157 13.47 -8.72 -6.35
CA LEU A 157 12.77 -8.40 -5.10
C LEU A 157 13.71 -7.92 -4.01
N ILE A 158 13.25 -6.93 -3.25
CA ILE A 158 13.85 -6.54 -1.97
C ILE A 158 13.21 -7.40 -0.87
N VAL A 159 14.02 -8.12 -0.11
CA VAL A 159 13.54 -9.01 0.97
C VAL A 159 13.68 -8.33 2.33
N VAL A 160 12.55 -8.01 2.95
CA VAL A 160 12.51 -7.42 4.30
C VAL A 160 12.36 -8.54 5.33
N PRO A 161 13.29 -8.70 6.30
CA PRO A 161 13.12 -9.64 7.40
C PRO A 161 11.85 -9.34 8.21
N TYR A 162 11.27 -10.37 8.82
CA TYR A 162 10.03 -10.21 9.59
C TYR A 162 10.17 -9.12 10.66
N VAL A 163 9.23 -8.18 10.63
CA VAL A 163 9.01 -7.17 11.67
C VAL A 163 7.53 -7.19 12.00
N ARG A 164 7.20 -7.02 13.28
CA ARG A 164 5.80 -6.93 13.71
C ARG A 164 5.07 -5.83 12.91
N PRO A 165 3.84 -6.10 12.42
CA PRO A 165 3.03 -5.10 11.75
C PRO A 165 2.84 -3.80 12.56
N GLY A 166 2.70 -2.67 11.86
CA GLY A 166 2.55 -1.34 12.44
C GLY A 166 3.67 -0.36 12.07
N PHE A 167 3.89 0.65 12.91
CA PHE A 167 4.89 1.70 12.67
C PHE A 167 6.33 1.19 12.43
N PRO A 168 6.84 0.17 13.16
CA PRO A 168 8.21 -0.31 12.97
C PRO A 168 8.46 -0.94 11.60
N VAL A 169 7.53 -1.76 11.09
CA VAL A 169 7.71 -2.41 9.78
C VAL A 169 7.68 -1.38 8.65
N ALA A 170 6.82 -0.38 8.72
CA ALA A 170 6.76 0.68 7.71
C ALA A 170 8.10 1.42 7.61
N LYS A 171 8.70 1.81 8.74
CA LYS A 171 10.03 2.45 8.75
C LYS A 171 11.13 1.51 8.26
N ARG A 172 11.08 0.23 8.63
CA ARG A 172 12.05 -0.77 8.17
C ARG A 172 12.00 -0.93 6.66
N CYS A 173 10.80 -1.11 6.10
CA CYS A 173 10.59 -1.21 4.66
C CYS A 173 11.10 0.04 3.94
N ALA A 174 10.76 1.24 4.44
CA ALA A 174 11.21 2.50 3.85
C ALA A 174 12.73 2.63 3.81
N ASN A 175 13.40 2.29 4.92
CA ASN A 175 14.85 2.38 5.03
C ASN A 175 15.54 1.38 4.08
N ILE A 176 15.09 0.13 4.07
CA ILE A 176 15.64 -0.90 3.18
C ILE A 176 15.40 -0.49 1.72
N PHE A 177 14.18 -0.07 1.38
CA PHE A 177 13.85 0.37 0.03
C PHE A 177 14.74 1.55 -0.41
N ALA A 178 15.01 2.51 0.46
CA ALA A 178 15.88 3.64 0.14
C ALA A 178 17.35 3.24 -0.12
N THR A 179 17.83 2.11 0.44
CA THR A 179 19.21 1.67 0.31
C THR A 179 19.43 0.55 -0.70
N GLU A 180 18.41 -0.27 -0.95
CA GLU A 180 18.49 -1.49 -1.76
C GLU A 180 17.72 -1.38 -3.08
N LEU A 181 17.07 -0.25 -3.37
CA LEU A 181 16.45 -0.03 -4.67
C LEU A 181 17.51 0.01 -5.77
N THR A 182 17.35 -0.88 -6.74
CA THR A 182 18.17 -1.02 -7.94
C THR A 182 17.30 -0.79 -9.19
N ALA A 183 17.88 -0.91 -10.38
CA ALA A 183 17.11 -0.84 -11.62
C ALA A 183 16.18 -2.06 -11.79
N GLU A 184 16.59 -3.20 -11.25
CA GLU A 184 15.90 -4.49 -11.33
C GLU A 184 14.69 -4.57 -10.37
N THR A 185 14.68 -3.74 -9.32
CA THR A 185 13.62 -3.69 -8.29
C THR A 185 12.72 -2.46 -8.40
N ARG A 186 12.86 -1.69 -9.49
CA ARG A 186 12.15 -0.41 -9.71
C ARG A 186 10.84 -0.55 -10.48
#